data_AF-A0A6P0M5D9-F1
#
_entry.id   AF-A0A6P0M5D9-F1
#
_cell.length_a   1.000
_cell.length_b   1.000
_cell.length_c   1.000
_cell.angle_alpha   90.00
_cell.angle_beta   90.00
_cell.angle_gamma   90.00
#
_symmetry.space_group_name_H-M   'P 1'
#
loop_
_entity.id
_entity.type
_entity.pdbx_description
1 polymer ?
#
loop_
_entity_poly.entity_id
_entity_poly.type
_entity_poly.pdbx_seq_one_letter_code
_entity_poly.pdbx_strand_id
1 'polypeptide(L)'
;MQAIFWSIEEVAQRAKQLYENGIRQQVEYGDNIGKMIVIDAETGEYGIDQTGVETALRFKQKKPNARLFTMRIGYDVAVSFGGAIERNVP
;
A
#
# COMPACT_ATOMS: atom_id res chain seq x y z
N MET A 1 -17.69 4.18 -13.64
CA MET A 1 -16.23 4.30 -13.84
C MET A 1 -15.76 2.99 -14.45
N GLN A 2 -15.23 3.01 -15.67
CA GLN A 2 -14.69 1.81 -16.31
C GLN A 2 -13.45 1.37 -15.52
N ALA A 3 -13.34 0.07 -15.23
CA ALA A 3 -12.13 -0.46 -14.61
C ALA A 3 -11.01 -0.40 -15.65
N ILE A 4 -9.95 0.36 -15.36
CA ILE A 4 -8.75 0.33 -16.19
C ILE A 4 -8.08 -1.03 -15.93
N PHE A 5 -7.97 -1.86 -16.96
CA PHE A 5 -7.31 -3.17 -16.87
C PHE A 5 -5.79 -2.98 -16.94
N TRP A 6 -5.23 -2.49 -15.85
CA TRP A 6 -3.77 -2.50 -15.66
C TRP A 6 -3.27 -3.92 -15.38
N SER A 7 -2.03 -4.20 -15.77
CA SER A 7 -1.31 -5.37 -15.29
C SER A 7 -1.07 -5.28 -13.78
N ILE A 8 -0.60 -6.35 -13.15
CA ILE A 8 -0.25 -6.30 -11.72
C ILE A 8 0.97 -5.41 -11.48
N GLU A 9 1.91 -5.39 -12.43
CA GLU A 9 3.13 -4.58 -12.41
C GLU A 9 2.80 -3.09 -12.53
N GLU A 10 1.88 -2.71 -13.43
CA GLU A 10 1.45 -1.33 -13.59
C GLU A 10 0.76 -0.79 -12.32
N VAL A 11 -0.06 -1.62 -11.67
CA VAL A 11 -0.69 -1.28 -10.38
C VAL A 11 0.38 -1.05 -9.31
N ALA A 12 1.35 -1.96 -9.20
CA ALA A 12 2.43 -1.86 -8.22
C ALA A 12 3.29 -0.62 -8.46
N GLN A 13 3.68 -0.36 -9.70
CA GLN A 13 4.49 0.80 -10.08
C GLN A 13 3.76 2.11 -9.73
N ARG A 14 2.48 2.22 -10.08
CA ARG A 14 1.69 3.41 -9.82
C ARG A 14 1.48 3.64 -8.32
N ALA A 15 1.14 2.59 -7.57
CA ALA A 15 1.01 2.68 -6.11
C ALA A 15 2.33 3.09 -5.44
N LYS A 16 3.47 2.57 -5.90
CA LYS A 16 4.80 2.98 -5.41
C LYS A 16 5.09 4.44 -5.73
N GLN A 17 4.77 4.92 -6.93
CA GLN A 17 4.93 6.34 -7.28
C GLN A 17 4.06 7.25 -6.39
N LEU A 18 2.81 6.87 -6.13
CA LEU A 18 1.93 7.58 -5.20
C LEU A 18 2.51 7.59 -3.78
N TYR A 19 3.10 6.48 -3.35
CA TYR A 19 3.77 6.37 -2.07
C TYR A 19 4.94 7.36 -1.98
N GLU A 20 5.94 7.25 -2.86
CA GLU A 20 7.15 8.07 -2.81
C GLU A 20 6.89 9.57 -3.00
N ASN A 21 5.99 9.93 -3.92
CA ASN A 21 5.78 11.33 -4.31
C ASN A 21 4.85 12.12 -3.38
N GLY A 22 4.31 11.52 -2.32
CA GLY A 22 3.45 12.27 -1.40
C GLY A 22 3.03 11.52 -0.14
N ILE A 23 2.57 10.28 -0.25
CA ILE A 23 2.01 9.55 0.90
C ILE A 23 3.11 9.29 1.94
N ARG A 24 4.33 8.96 1.51
CA ARG A 24 5.48 8.65 2.37
C ARG A 24 5.71 9.72 3.44
N GLN A 25 5.71 10.99 3.06
CA GLN A 25 5.89 12.13 3.98
C GLN A 25 4.78 12.25 5.03
N GLN A 26 3.61 11.67 4.75
CA GLN A 26 2.43 11.72 5.62
C GLN A 26 2.25 10.45 6.46
N VAL A 27 3.01 9.38 6.21
CA VAL A 27 2.78 8.08 6.86
C VAL A 27 4.03 7.46 7.47
N GLU A 28 5.24 7.83 7.05
CA GLU A 28 6.48 7.33 7.66
C GLU A 28 6.87 8.08 8.95
N TYR A 29 5.96 8.11 9.93
CA TYR A 29 6.24 8.65 11.26
C TYR A 29 5.52 7.88 12.36
N GLY A 30 6.04 7.99 13.59
CA GLY A 30 5.39 7.48 14.79
C GLY A 30 5.04 5.99 14.72
N ASP A 31 3.82 5.67 15.12
CA ASP A 31 3.29 4.31 15.21
C ASP A 31 2.82 3.75 13.85
N ASN A 32 2.90 4.53 12.77
CA ASN A 32 2.60 4.04 11.43
C ASN A 32 3.73 3.19 10.85
N ILE A 33 4.98 3.42 11.27
CA ILE A 33 6.12 2.64 10.81
C ILE A 33 5.90 1.16 11.18
N GLY A 34 6.07 0.28 10.19
CA GLY A 34 5.82 -1.14 10.34
C GLY A 34 4.36 -1.56 10.22
N LYS A 35 3.38 -0.66 10.14
CA LYS A 35 2.01 -1.01 9.73
C LYS A 35 1.93 -1.25 8.21
N MET A 36 0.82 -1.86 7.78
CA MET A 36 0.52 -2.07 6.37
C MET A 36 -0.30 -0.90 5.85
N ILE A 37 0.06 -0.42 4.67
CA ILE A 37 -0.73 0.55 3.91
C ILE A 37 -1.29 -0.13 2.66
N VAL A 38 -2.57 0.08 2.41
CA VAL A 38 -3.26 -0.34 1.17
C VAL A 38 -3.58 0.90 0.37
N ILE A 39 -3.12 0.95 -0.87
CA ILE A 39 -3.29 2.08 -1.78
C ILE A 39 -4.15 1.62 -2.96
N ASP A 40 -5.23 2.34 -3.26
CA ASP A 40 -5.92 2.21 -4.55
C ASP A 40 -5.10 2.94 -5.60
N ALA A 41 -4.45 2.18 -6.49
CA ALA A 41 -3.60 2.72 -7.52
C ALA A 41 -4.36 3.66 -8.48
N GLU A 42 -5.67 3.49 -8.64
CA GLU A 42 -6.44 4.35 -9.56
C GLU A 42 -6.62 5.76 -9.01
N THR A 43 -6.96 5.85 -7.72
CA THR A 43 -7.43 7.09 -7.07
C THR A 43 -6.40 7.73 -6.16
N GLY A 44 -5.43 6.97 -5.66
CA GLY A 44 -4.55 7.40 -4.57
C GLY A 44 -5.20 7.36 -3.18
N GLU A 45 -6.45 6.90 -3.04
CA GLU A 45 -7.08 6.65 -1.75
C GLU A 45 -6.28 5.56 -1.02
N TYR A 46 -5.92 5.79 0.24
CA TYR A 46 -5.16 4.84 1.03
C TYR A 46 -5.73 4.64 2.43
N GLY A 47 -5.44 3.50 3.03
CA GLY A 47 -5.73 3.23 4.43
C GLY A 47 -4.60 2.44 5.07
N ILE A 48 -4.48 2.58 6.39
CA ILE A 48 -3.40 1.98 7.18
C ILE A 48 -4.04 1.11 8.25
N ASP A 49 -3.60 -0.14 8.34
CA ASP A 49 -3.96 -1.03 9.44
C ASP A 49 -2.82 -2.04 9.70
N GLN A 50 -2.96 -2.92 10.69
CA GLN A 50 -1.88 -3.84 11.08
C GLN A 50 -1.53 -4.87 10.01
N THR A 51 -2.48 -5.27 9.17
CA THR A 51 -2.34 -6.40 8.24
C THR A 51 -2.62 -6.04 6.77
N GLY A 52 -3.28 -4.90 6.54
CA GLY A 52 -3.85 -4.47 5.27
C GLY A 52 -5.19 -5.14 4.93
N VAL A 53 -5.65 -6.12 5.71
CA VAL A 53 -6.82 -6.94 5.33
C VAL A 53 -8.11 -6.16 5.47
N GLU A 54 -8.32 -5.48 6.60
CA GLU A 54 -9.55 -4.73 6.85
C GLU A 54 -9.71 -3.58 5.85
N THR A 55 -8.63 -2.82 5.62
CA THR A 55 -8.63 -1.74 4.62
C THR A 55 -8.93 -2.27 3.23
N ALA A 56 -8.30 -3.37 2.82
CA ALA A 56 -8.54 -3.96 1.50
C ALA A 56 -9.98 -4.44 1.33
N LEU A 57 -10.55 -5.10 2.34
CA LEU A 57 -11.95 -5.53 2.33
C LEU A 57 -12.90 -4.33 2.20
N ARG A 58 -12.69 -3.27 2.98
CA ARG A 58 -13.48 -2.04 2.91
C ARG A 58 -13.43 -1.40 1.53
N PHE A 59 -12.24 -1.31 0.93
CA PHE A 59 -12.08 -0.78 -0.42
C PHE A 59 -12.77 -1.64 -1.48
N LYS A 60 -12.69 -2.97 -1.36
CA LYS A 60 -13.39 -3.90 -2.26
C LYS A 60 -14.91 -3.85 -2.10
N GLN A 61 -15.42 -3.64 -0.90
CA GLN A 61 -16.85 -3.44 -0.66
C GLN A 61 -17.37 -2.17 -1.34
N LYS A 62 -16.62 -1.05 -1.21
CA LYS A 62 -16.96 0.23 -1.85
C LYS A 62 -16.81 0.18 -3.37
N LYS A 63 -15.75 -0.46 -3.86
CA LYS A 63 -15.40 -0.56 -5.28
C LYS A 63 -14.83 -1.97 -5.57
N PRO A 64 -15.67 -2.93 -6.04
CA PRO A 64 -15.23 -4.30 -6.30
C PRO A 64 -14.01 -4.42 -7.23
N ASN A 65 -13.92 -3.51 -8.20
CA ASN A 65 -12.84 -3.45 -9.18
C ASN A 65 -11.64 -2.58 -8.74
N ALA A 66 -11.55 -2.18 -7.47
CA ALA A 66 -10.42 -1.40 -6.97
C ALA A 66 -9.09 -2.12 -7.24
N ARG A 67 -8.09 -1.37 -7.70
CA ARG A 67 -6.76 -1.89 -8.05
C ARG A 67 -5.82 -1.59 -6.90
N LEU A 68 -5.84 -2.47 -5.91
CA LEU A 68 -5.17 -2.25 -4.64
C LEU A 68 -3.74 -2.79 -4.67
N PHE A 69 -2.84 -2.09 -4.01
CA PHE A 69 -1.49 -2.54 -3.71
C PHE A 69 -1.18 -2.33 -2.23
N THR A 70 -0.59 -3.34 -1.60
CA THR A 70 -0.30 -3.31 -0.16
C THR A 70 1.21 -3.37 0.07
N MET A 71 1.72 -2.51 0.94
CA MET A 71 3.14 -2.48 1.33
C MET A 71 3.28 -2.18 2.83
N ARG A 72 4.48 -2.39 3.38
CA ARG A 72 4.79 -2.09 4.78
C ARG A 72 5.50 -0.74 4.87
N ILE A 73 4.97 0.14 5.71
CA ILE A 73 5.47 1.51 5.87
C ILE A 73 6.89 1.48 6.45
N GLY A 74 7.87 2.03 5.72
CA GLY A 74 9.28 2.11 6.12
C GLY A 74 10.12 0.85 5.88
N TYR A 75 9.65 -0.12 5.08
CA TYR A 75 10.38 -1.36 4.77
C TYR A 75 10.28 -1.70 3.28
N ASP A 76 11.35 -2.28 2.71
CA ASP A 76 11.36 -2.76 1.31
C ASP A 76 10.56 -4.05 1.09
N VAL A 77 10.19 -4.72 2.18
CA VAL A 77 9.46 -5.99 2.17
C VAL A 77 8.19 -5.90 3.00
N ALA A 78 7.10 -6.47 2.46
CA ALA A 78 5.82 -6.54 3.17
C ALA A 78 5.86 -7.54 4.33
N VAL A 79 6.55 -8.68 4.16
CA VAL A 79 6.69 -9.75 5.16
C VAL A 79 7.91 -10.60 4.83
N SER A 80 8.56 -11.18 5.84
CA SER A 80 9.57 -12.22 5.68
C SER A 80 9.07 -13.55 6.26
N PHE A 81 9.52 -14.65 5.66
CA PHE A 81 9.32 -15.99 6.21
C PHE A 81 10.67 -16.53 6.66
N GLY A 82 10.87 -16.68 7.99
CA GLY A 82 12.08 -17.25 8.56
C GLY A 82 13.36 -16.38 8.48
N GLY A 83 13.25 -15.10 8.12
CA GLY A 83 14.36 -14.14 8.05
C GLY A 83 14.04 -12.81 8.72
N ALA A 84 15.06 -12.01 9.01
CA ALA A 84 14.89 -10.65 9.50
C ALA A 84 14.51 -9.68 8.37
N ILE A 85 13.79 -8.61 8.70
CA ILE A 85 13.52 -7.48 7.79
C ILE A 85 14.25 -6.24 8.30
N GLU A 86 14.96 -5.56 7.42
CA GLU A 86 15.62 -4.30 7.74
C GLU A 86 14.72 -3.12 7.39
N ARG A 87 14.74 -2.12 8.25
CA ARG A 87 14.02 -0.87 8.04
C ARG A 87 14.79 -0.02 7.05
N ASN A 88 14.07 0.56 6.09
CA ASN A 88 14.62 1.60 5.25
C ASN A 88 14.64 2.90 6.04
N VAL A 89 15.83 3.29 6.50
CA VAL A 89 16.06 4.64 6.99
C VAL A 89 16.34 5.56 5.80
N PRO A 90 15.70 6.73 5.69
CA PRO A 90 16.09 7.77 4.75
C PRO A 90 17.53 8.23 4.98
#